data_AF-A0A2I0TCN9-F1
#
_entry.id   AF-A0A2I0TCN9-F1
#
_cell.length_a   1.000
_cell.length_b   1.000
_cell.length_c   1.000
_cell.angle_alpha   90.00
_cell.angle_beta   90.00
_cell.angle_gamma   90.00
#
_symmetry.space_group_name_H-M   'P 1'
#
loop_
_entity.id
_entity.type
_entity.pdbx_description
1 polymer ?
#
loop_
_entity_poly.entity_id
_entity_poly.type
_entity_poly.pdbx_seq_one_letter_code
_entity_poly.pdbx_strand_id
1 'polypeptide(L)'
;MFDSWFCPQNVIQITYLFKHSVFLTAVDADEGPNGQIVYEILAGDQGDFIINDRTGLITIAPGVVLSVGRSYALTVKASDSAPPAQRRSSITTVYIEVLPPNNQSPPRFPQLMYSLEVSEAMRIGAVLLNLQAFDREGDPIRYLIQNGDPQQVFNLSQSILK
;
A
#
# COMPACT_ATOMS: atom_id res chain seq x y z
N MET A 1 -2.13 15.94 36.94
CA MET A 1 -0.71 15.62 36.68
C MET A 1 -0.65 14.10 36.53
N PHE A 2 0.12 13.60 35.56
CA PHE A 2 0.14 12.24 34.97
C PHE A 2 -0.93 11.99 33.89
N ASP A 3 -0.65 11.34 32.75
CA ASP A 3 0.62 11.03 32.08
C ASP A 3 0.34 10.68 30.60
N SER A 4 1.17 11.22 29.71
CA SER A 4 1.54 10.70 28.40
C SER A 4 0.53 9.84 27.59
N TRP A 5 -0.34 10.50 26.80
CA TRP A 5 -0.85 9.88 25.56
C TRP A 5 0.25 9.92 24.50
N PHE A 6 1.06 8.86 24.48
CA PHE A 6 1.89 8.52 23.33
C PHE A 6 0.98 8.02 22.20
N CYS A 7 0.84 8.80 21.13
CA CYS A 7 0.53 8.26 19.81
C CYS A 7 1.87 8.14 19.07
N PRO A 8 2.55 6.98 19.10
CA PRO A 8 3.76 6.83 18.32
C PRO A 8 3.35 6.79 16.84
N GLN A 9 4.04 7.57 16.01
CA GLN A 9 3.89 7.70 14.55
C GLN A 9 2.87 8.74 14.08
N ASN A 10 3.15 10.03 14.31
CA ASN A 10 2.48 11.17 13.67
C ASN A 10 2.78 11.31 12.15
N VAL A 11 3.06 10.19 11.47
CA VAL A 11 3.37 10.16 10.04
C VAL A 11 2.70 8.93 9.45
N ILE A 12 1.54 9.14 8.81
CA ILE A 12 0.96 8.13 7.92
C ILE A 12 1.42 8.50 6.52
N GLN A 13 2.41 7.77 6.01
CA GLN A 13 2.83 7.86 4.62
C GLN A 13 1.91 6.96 3.80
N ILE A 14 1.11 7.55 2.93
CA ILE A 14 0.16 6.83 2.08
C ILE A 14 0.73 6.70 0.67
N THR A 15 0.87 5.45 0.23
CA THR A 15 1.22 5.11 -1.15
C THR A 15 -0.04 4.61 -1.87
N TYR A 16 -0.49 5.31 -2.91
CA TYR A 16 -1.71 4.94 -3.64
C TYR A 16 -1.42 3.88 -4.72
N LEU A 17 -2.07 2.72 -4.60
CA LEU A 17 -2.18 1.71 -5.66
C LEU A 17 -3.65 1.38 -5.86
N PHE A 18 -4.25 1.82 -6.98
CA PHE A 18 -5.59 1.47 -7.50
C PHE A 18 -6.79 1.47 -6.53
N LYS A 19 -6.63 1.87 -5.28
CA LYS A 19 -7.67 1.97 -4.26
C LYS A 19 -7.92 3.45 -4.02
N HIS A 20 -9.07 3.93 -4.48
CA HIS A 20 -9.51 5.32 -4.37
C HIS A 20 -9.82 5.78 -2.93
N SER A 21 -9.38 5.03 -1.91
CA SER A 21 -9.77 5.27 -0.53
C SER A 21 -8.76 4.74 0.49
N VAL A 22 -8.55 5.51 1.57
CA VAL A 22 -7.71 5.13 2.71
C VAL A 22 -8.42 5.44 4.01
N PHE A 23 -8.30 4.54 4.99
CA PHE A 23 -8.89 4.72 6.32
C PHE A 23 -7.88 5.36 7.27
N LEU A 24 -8.31 6.43 7.95
CA LEU A 24 -7.64 6.97 9.11
C LEU A 24 -8.30 6.39 10.37
N THR A 25 -7.51 5.75 11.24
CA THR A 25 -8.00 5.22 12.51
C THR A 25 -7.41 6.02 13.67
N ALA A 26 -8.27 6.62 14.48
CA ALA A 26 -7.94 7.12 15.81
C ALA A 26 -8.65 6.23 16.86
N VAL A 27 -8.08 6.14 18.05
CA VAL A 27 -8.59 5.31 19.15
C VAL A 27 -8.84 6.22 20.34
N ASP A 28 -10.06 6.18 20.87
CA ASP A 28 -10.46 6.79 22.14
C ASP A 28 -10.66 5.66 23.16
N ALA A 29 -10.20 5.87 24.39
CA ALA A 29 -10.27 4.88 25.47
C ALA A 29 -11.55 5.02 26.31
N ASP A 30 -12.36 6.07 26.08
CA ASP A 30 -13.59 6.32 26.83
C ASP A 30 -14.78 5.54 26.24
N GLU A 31 -15.61 4.94 27.11
CA GLU A 31 -16.83 4.24 26.70
C GLU A 31 -18.04 5.19 26.54
N GLY A 32 -18.96 4.85 25.62
CA GLY A 32 -20.20 5.61 25.39
C GLY A 32 -20.08 6.68 24.29
N PRO A 33 -21.00 7.65 24.20
CA PRO A 33 -20.96 8.70 23.17
C PRO A 33 -19.70 9.56 23.21
N ASN A 34 -18.96 9.56 24.32
CA ASN A 34 -17.67 10.22 24.43
C ASN A 34 -16.54 9.47 23.68
N GLY A 35 -16.71 8.18 23.37
CA GLY A 35 -15.79 7.42 22.52
C GLY A 35 -16.05 7.56 21.02
N GLN A 36 -17.05 8.35 20.59
CA GLN A 36 -17.31 8.61 19.18
C GLN A 36 -16.37 9.69 18.66
N ILE A 37 -15.49 9.29 17.75
CA ILE A 37 -14.52 10.18 17.11
C ILE A 37 -15.09 10.75 15.82
N VAL A 38 -14.93 12.07 15.66
CA VAL A 38 -15.28 12.83 14.48
C VAL A 38 -14.01 13.29 13.77
N TYR A 39 -13.90 12.99 12.48
CA TYR A 39 -12.75 13.34 11.64
C TYR A 39 -13.03 14.55 10.75
N GLU A 40 -12.04 15.41 10.57
CA GLU A 40 -12.13 16.63 9.76
C GLU A 40 -10.79 16.91 9.06
N ILE A 41 -10.81 17.27 7.78
CA ILE A 41 -9.62 17.82 7.09
C ILE A 41 -9.60 19.32 7.34
N LEU A 42 -8.54 19.82 7.98
CA LEU A 42 -8.34 21.23 8.29
C LEU A 42 -7.63 22.00 7.18
N ALA A 43 -6.72 21.35 6.44
CA ALA A 43 -5.92 21.99 5.41
C ALA A 43 -5.22 20.97 4.49
N GLY A 44 -4.73 21.45 3.34
CA GLY A 44 -3.83 20.71 2.45
C GLY A 44 -4.53 19.89 1.36
N ASP A 45 -5.87 19.83 1.38
CA ASP A 45 -6.69 19.08 0.43
C ASP A 45 -6.87 19.79 -0.91
N GLN A 46 -6.83 21.12 -0.94
CA GLN A 46 -7.05 21.93 -2.16
C GLN A 46 -8.41 21.65 -2.85
N GLY A 47 -9.38 21.06 -2.14
CA GLY A 47 -10.65 20.58 -2.70
C GLY A 47 -10.59 19.21 -3.36
N ASP A 48 -9.43 18.55 -3.37
CA ASP A 48 -9.21 17.28 -4.06
C ASP A 48 -9.66 16.06 -3.24
N PHE A 49 -9.85 16.22 -1.93
CA PHE A 49 -10.15 15.13 -1.00
C PHE A 49 -11.35 15.43 -0.10
N ILE A 50 -12.07 14.37 0.27
CA ILE A 50 -13.12 14.40 1.30
C ILE A 50 -12.83 13.33 2.35
N ILE A 51 -13.22 13.57 3.60
CA ILE A 51 -13.13 12.60 4.69
C ILE A 51 -14.52 12.25 5.21
N ASN A 52 -14.78 10.97 5.44
CA ASN A 52 -15.96 10.54 6.18
C ASN A 52 -15.72 10.80 7.68
N ASP A 53 -16.58 11.63 8.25
CA ASP A 53 -16.48 12.11 9.63
C ASP A 53 -16.56 11.00 10.68
N ARG A 54 -17.17 9.85 10.38
CA ARG A 54 -17.34 8.74 11.33
C ARG A 54 -16.32 7.62 11.14
N THR A 55 -15.93 7.34 9.90
CA THR A 55 -15.04 6.20 9.59
C THR A 55 -13.59 6.63 9.37
N GLY A 56 -13.32 7.93 9.26
CA GLY A 56 -12.01 8.46 8.90
C GLY A 56 -11.58 8.10 7.48
N LEU A 57 -12.51 7.63 6.64
CA LEU A 57 -12.22 7.26 5.25
C LEU A 57 -11.99 8.51 4.40
N ILE A 58 -10.76 8.70 3.94
CA ILE A 58 -10.39 9.75 2.99
C ILE A 58 -10.56 9.21 1.57
N THR A 59 -11.32 9.92 0.74
CA THR A 59 -11.53 9.62 -0.68
C THR A 59 -11.30 10.84 -1.56
N ILE A 60 -11.08 10.62 -2.85
CA ILE A 60 -11.01 11.70 -3.84
C ILE A 60 -12.40 12.36 -3.95
N ALA A 61 -12.44 13.70 -4.04
CA ALA A 61 -13.69 14.42 -4.19
C ALA A 61 -14.36 14.11 -5.56
N PRO A 62 -15.70 14.12 -5.65
CA PRO A 62 -16.40 13.85 -6.90
C PRO A 62 -15.96 14.79 -8.04
N GLY A 63 -15.62 14.23 -9.20
CA GLY A 63 -15.23 15.01 -10.38
C GLY A 63 -13.77 15.47 -10.39
N VAL A 64 -12.98 15.16 -9.35
CA VAL A 64 -11.55 15.48 -9.29
C VAL A 64 -10.73 14.41 -10.01
N VAL A 65 -9.75 14.86 -10.81
CA VAL A 65 -8.74 14.01 -11.43
C VAL A 65 -7.37 14.45 -10.90
N LEU A 66 -6.74 13.58 -10.12
CA LEU A 66 -5.41 13.84 -9.57
C LEU A 66 -4.34 13.73 -10.66
N SER A 67 -3.35 14.61 -10.61
CA SER A 67 -2.20 14.59 -11.51
C SER A 67 -1.07 13.74 -10.94
N VAL A 68 -0.54 12.81 -11.74
CA VAL A 68 0.62 11.98 -11.37
C VAL A 68 1.82 12.84 -10.99
N GLY A 69 2.54 12.44 -9.94
CA GLY A 69 3.72 13.14 -9.42
C GLY A 69 3.39 14.30 -8.48
N ARG A 70 2.10 14.60 -8.25
CA ARG A 70 1.70 15.52 -7.18
C ARG A 70 1.78 14.84 -5.82
N SER A 71 2.11 15.64 -4.82
CA SER A 71 2.08 15.25 -3.41
C SER A 71 1.21 16.23 -2.61
N TYR A 72 0.56 15.71 -1.57
CA TYR A 72 -0.29 16.46 -0.66
C TYR A 72 0.11 16.17 0.77
N ALA A 73 -0.06 17.16 1.64
CA ALA A 73 0.13 17.05 3.09
C ALA A 73 -1.17 17.51 3.77
N LEU A 74 -2.09 16.57 3.98
CA LEU A 74 -3.38 16.87 4.59
C LEU A 74 -3.22 17.02 6.10
N THR A 75 -3.70 18.11 6.67
CA THR A 75 -3.80 18.28 8.13
C THR A 75 -5.17 17.78 8.55
N VAL A 76 -5.21 16.68 9.30
CA VAL A 76 -6.46 16.02 9.70
C VAL A 76 -6.61 16.08 11.21
N LYS A 77 -7.82 16.40 11.67
CA LYS A 77 -8.20 16.45 13.08
C LYS A 77 -9.15 15.31 13.39
N ALA A 78 -8.90 14.64 14.51
CA ALA A 78 -9.83 13.71 15.15
C ALA A 78 -10.28 14.35 16.46
N SER A 79 -11.59 14.44 16.70
CA SER A 79 -12.15 15.01 17.93
C SER A 79 -13.16 14.06 18.55
N ASP A 80 -13.27 14.02 19.87
CA ASP A 80 -14.38 13.32 20.52
C ASP A 80 -15.71 14.06 20.29
N SER A 81 -16.81 13.38 20.60
CA SER A 81 -18.17 13.93 20.51
C SER A 81 -18.64 14.58 21.81
N ALA A 82 -17.75 14.91 22.73
CA ALA A 82 -18.11 15.55 23.98
C ALA A 82 -18.61 17.01 23.75
N PRO A 83 -19.30 17.61 24.74
CA PRO A 83 -19.70 19.01 24.70
C PRO A 83 -18.48 19.94 24.51
N PRO A 84 -18.65 21.15 23.92
CA PRO A 84 -17.53 22.02 23.55
C PRO A 84 -16.54 22.33 24.68
N ALA A 85 -17.00 22.39 25.93
CA ALA A 85 -16.15 22.67 27.09
C ALA A 85 -15.24 21.49 27.51
N GLN A 86 -15.53 20.27 27.06
CA GLN A 86 -14.79 19.05 27.42
C GLN A 86 -14.19 18.34 26.20
N ARG A 87 -14.48 18.83 25.00
CA ARG A 87 -14.06 18.23 23.75
C ARG A 87 -12.55 18.17 23.63
N ARG A 88 -12.02 16.97 23.41
CA ARG A 88 -10.62 16.73 23.10
C ARG A 88 -10.45 16.50 21.62
N SER A 89 -9.26 16.83 21.13
CA SER A 89 -8.90 16.58 19.74
C SER A 89 -7.42 16.34 19.57
N SER A 90 -7.07 15.54 18.58
CA SER A 90 -5.71 15.31 18.09
C SER A 90 -5.61 15.72 16.62
N ILE A 91 -4.46 16.24 16.22
CA ILE A 91 -4.18 16.67 14.85
C ILE A 91 -2.98 15.89 14.33
N THR A 92 -3.07 15.39 13.10
CA THR A 92 -1.98 14.68 12.42
C THR A 92 -1.84 15.14 10.98
N THR A 93 -0.68 14.87 10.38
CA THR A 93 -0.43 15.13 8.96
C THR A 93 -0.40 13.83 8.18
N VAL A 94 -1.19 13.79 7.10
CA VAL A 94 -1.29 12.66 6.18
C VAL A 94 -0.60 13.04 4.87
N TYR A 95 0.44 12.29 4.51
CA TYR A 95 1.17 12.50 3.26
C TYR A 95 0.62 11.60 2.16
N ILE A 96 0.24 12.20 1.05
CA ILE A 96 -0.34 11.52 -0.12
C ILE A 96 0.56 11.78 -1.33
N GLU A 97 0.97 10.71 -2.02
CA GLU A 97 1.67 10.79 -3.30
C GLU A 97 0.84 10.15 -4.42
N VAL A 98 0.65 10.88 -5.53
CA VAL A 98 -0.11 10.41 -6.69
C VAL A 98 0.83 9.67 -7.63
N LEU A 99 0.71 8.35 -7.65
CA LEU A 99 1.52 7.49 -8.51
C LEU A 99 0.87 7.28 -9.88
N PRO A 100 1.67 7.04 -10.94
CA PRO A 100 1.12 6.63 -12.23
C PRO A 100 0.33 5.32 -12.08
N PRO A 101 -0.71 5.10 -12.89
CA PRO A 101 -1.50 3.85 -12.86
C PRO A 101 -0.60 2.61 -12.92
N ASN A 102 0.51 2.69 -13.66
CA ASN A 102 1.45 1.58 -13.84
C ASN A 102 2.80 1.87 -13.19
N ASN A 103 2.83 2.39 -11.97
CA ASN A 103 4.10 2.57 -11.25
C ASN A 103 4.78 1.25 -10.85
N GLN A 104 4.14 0.11 -11.11
CA GLN A 104 4.77 -1.20 -11.02
C GLN A 104 5.63 -1.41 -12.28
N SER A 105 6.94 -1.45 -12.09
CA SER A 105 7.82 -1.89 -13.15
C SER A 105 7.60 -3.40 -13.33
N PRO A 106 7.31 -3.93 -14.53
CA PRO A 106 7.11 -5.37 -14.68
C PRO A 106 8.37 -6.12 -14.23
N PRO A 107 8.24 -7.29 -13.59
CA PRO A 107 9.38 -8.10 -13.20
C PRO A 107 10.31 -8.33 -14.39
N ARG A 108 11.62 -8.14 -14.18
CA ARG A 108 12.62 -8.28 -15.25
C ARG A 108 13.61 -9.38 -14.94
N PHE A 109 13.91 -10.19 -15.95
CA PHE A 109 15.05 -11.11 -15.89
C PHE A 109 16.37 -10.34 -16.11
N PRO A 110 17.46 -10.74 -15.43
CA PRO A 110 18.80 -10.20 -15.68
C PRO A 110 19.30 -10.43 -17.10
N GLN A 111 18.84 -11.51 -17.74
CA GLN A 111 19.24 -11.92 -19.08
C GLN A 111 18.02 -12.06 -19.98
N LEU A 112 18.17 -11.65 -21.24
CA LEU A 112 17.14 -11.82 -22.28
C LEU A 112 17.06 -13.26 -22.78
N MET A 113 18.16 -14.00 -22.71
CA MET A 113 18.26 -15.39 -23.16
C MET A 113 19.14 -16.19 -22.19
N TYR A 114 18.67 -17.38 -21.83
CA TYR A 114 19.44 -18.38 -21.07
C TYR A 114 19.73 -19.56 -22.00
N SER A 115 20.98 -19.99 -22.07
CA SER A 115 21.41 -21.15 -22.87
C SER A 115 22.06 -22.18 -21.95
N LEU A 116 21.62 -23.43 -22.09
CA LEU A 116 22.02 -24.56 -21.24
C LEU A 116 22.29 -25.77 -22.14
N GLU A 117 23.29 -26.57 -21.77
CA GLU A 117 23.51 -27.90 -22.33
C GLU A 117 23.07 -28.94 -21.29
N VAL A 118 22.20 -29.87 -21.70
CA VAL A 118 21.64 -30.89 -20.81
C VAL A 118 21.99 -32.26 -21.36
N SER A 119 22.56 -33.12 -20.51
CA SER A 119 22.82 -34.51 -20.87
C SER A 119 21.53 -35.32 -20.84
N GLU A 120 21.31 -36.18 -21.83
CA GLU A 120 20.19 -37.13 -21.85
C GLU A 120 20.23 -38.13 -20.66
N ALA A 121 21.41 -38.33 -20.05
CA ALA A 121 21.58 -39.19 -18.89
C ALA A 121 21.18 -38.52 -17.57
N MET A 122 20.74 -37.25 -17.61
CA MET A 122 20.39 -36.50 -16.42
C MET A 122 19.16 -37.09 -15.72
N ARG A 123 19.21 -37.14 -14.39
CA ARG A 123 18.12 -37.72 -13.59
C ARG A 123 16.90 -36.81 -13.59
N ILE A 124 15.72 -37.42 -13.61
CA ILE A 124 14.45 -36.71 -13.42
C ILE A 124 14.47 -35.96 -12.09
N GLY A 125 14.03 -34.69 -12.10
CA GLY A 125 14.02 -33.82 -10.93
C GLY A 125 15.35 -33.11 -10.65
N ALA A 126 16.39 -33.32 -11.45
CA ALA A 126 17.61 -32.53 -11.34
C ALA A 126 17.33 -31.06 -11.71
N VAL A 127 17.89 -30.13 -10.93
CA VAL A 127 17.72 -28.69 -11.14
C VAL A 127 18.61 -28.26 -12.32
N LEU A 128 17.99 -27.65 -13.34
CA LEU A 128 18.69 -27.16 -14.54
C LEU A 128 19.16 -25.71 -14.40
N LEU A 129 18.29 -24.84 -13.87
CA LEU A 129 18.53 -23.41 -13.78
C LEU A 129 17.77 -22.83 -12.58
N ASN A 130 18.40 -21.87 -11.89
CA ASN A 130 17.72 -21.03 -10.91
C ASN A 130 17.33 -19.70 -11.58
N LEU A 131 16.04 -19.53 -11.89
CA LEU A 131 15.52 -18.31 -12.50
C LEU A 131 15.12 -17.31 -11.42
N GLN A 132 15.66 -16.10 -11.53
CA GLN A 132 15.28 -14.98 -10.66
C GLN A 132 14.98 -13.76 -11.53
N ALA A 133 13.72 -13.34 -11.51
CA ALA A 133 13.32 -12.02 -11.97
C ALA A 133 13.32 -11.04 -10.79
N PHE A 134 13.51 -9.77 -11.11
CA PHE A 134 13.55 -8.68 -10.15
C PHE A 134 12.36 -7.77 -10.39
N ASP A 135 11.58 -7.57 -9.35
CA ASP A 135 10.53 -6.57 -9.27
C ASP A 135 11.03 -5.41 -8.41
N ARG A 136 10.83 -4.17 -8.86
CA ARG A 136 11.37 -3.00 -8.15
C ARG A 136 10.60 -2.71 -6.88
N GLU A 137 9.31 -3.05 -6.87
CA GLU A 137 8.37 -2.78 -5.79
C GLU A 137 8.34 -3.94 -4.76
N GLY A 138 8.98 -5.07 -5.08
CA GLY A 138 9.06 -6.24 -4.21
C GLY A 138 7.81 -7.12 -4.29
N ASP A 139 7.02 -7.00 -5.35
CA ASP A 139 5.81 -7.79 -5.54
C ASP A 139 6.14 -9.28 -5.71
N PRO A 140 5.28 -10.21 -5.24
CA PRO A 140 5.50 -11.64 -5.36
C PRO A 140 5.46 -12.08 -6.83
N ILE A 141 6.57 -12.62 -7.33
CA ILE A 141 6.73 -13.06 -8.72
C ILE A 141 6.26 -14.50 -8.91
N ARG A 142 5.48 -14.75 -9.95
CA ARG A 142 5.08 -16.10 -10.39
C ARG A 142 5.69 -16.41 -11.77
N TYR A 143 6.25 -17.61 -11.91
CA TYR A 143 6.87 -18.07 -13.15
C TYR A 143 5.97 -19.08 -13.88
N LEU A 144 5.95 -19.00 -15.21
CA LEU A 144 5.23 -19.92 -16.09
C LEU A 144 6.02 -20.13 -17.38
N ILE A 145 6.07 -21.38 -17.85
CA ILE A 145 6.56 -21.68 -19.21
C ILE A 145 5.41 -21.40 -20.18
N GLN A 146 5.58 -20.40 -21.05
CA GLN A 146 4.53 -20.03 -22.02
C GLN A 146 4.59 -20.86 -23.30
N ASN A 147 5.78 -21.17 -23.81
CA ASN A 147 5.99 -21.84 -25.09
C ASN A 147 7.25 -22.73 -25.02
N GLY A 148 7.39 -23.65 -25.98
CA GLY A 148 8.60 -24.47 -26.14
C GLY A 148 8.63 -25.78 -25.35
N ASP A 149 7.65 -26.04 -24.49
CA ASP A 149 7.51 -27.29 -23.73
C ASP A 149 6.09 -27.91 -23.86
N PRO A 150 5.69 -28.37 -25.06
CA PRO A 150 4.36 -28.93 -25.28
C PRO A 150 4.13 -30.28 -24.57
N GLN A 151 5.22 -30.97 -24.21
CA GLN A 151 5.18 -32.26 -23.51
C GLN A 151 5.24 -32.12 -21.98
N GLN A 152 5.37 -30.89 -21.48
CA GLN A 152 5.50 -30.58 -20.04
C GLN A 152 6.64 -31.37 -19.37
N VAL A 153 7.77 -31.53 -20.08
CA VAL A 153 8.93 -32.28 -19.56
C VAL A 153 9.77 -31.44 -18.60
N PHE A 154 9.59 -30.11 -18.60
CA PHE A 154 10.23 -29.20 -17.67
C PHE A 154 9.23 -28.65 -16.64
N ASN A 155 9.74 -28.28 -15.48
CA ASN A 155 8.93 -27.68 -14.42
C ASN A 155 9.65 -26.46 -13.80
N LEU A 156 8.88 -25.43 -13.47
CA LEU A 156 9.34 -24.25 -12.73
C LEU A 156 8.77 -24.30 -11.32
N SER A 157 9.66 -24.51 -10.35
CA SER A 157 9.27 -24.48 -8.93
C SER A 157 8.89 -23.06 -8.50
N GLN A 158 7.79 -22.93 -7.75
CA GLN A 158 7.35 -21.66 -7.14
C GLN A 158 8.06 -21.35 -5.82
N SER A 159 9.02 -22.18 -5.39
CA SER A 159 9.67 -22.03 -4.09
C SER A 159 10.98 -21.26 -4.22
N ILE A 160 10.99 -20.03 -3.70
CA ILE A 160 12.22 -19.29 -3.40
C ILE A 160 12.94 -20.08 -2.28
N LEU A 161 14.12 -20.62 -2.55
CA LEU A 161 14.99 -21.14 -1.50
C LEU A 161 15.36 -19.96 -0.59
N LYS A 162 15.04 -20.08 0.71
CA LYS A 162 15.36 -19.12 1.75
C LYS A 162 16.86 -18.89 1.88
#